data_AF-A0A2V8RGE0-F1
#
_entry.id   AF-A0A2V8RGE0-F1
#
_cell.length_a   1.000
_cell.length_b   1.000
_cell.length_c   1.000
_cell.angle_alpha   90.00
_cell.angle_beta   90.00
_cell.angle_gamma   90.00
#
_symmetry.space_group_name_H-M   'P 1'
#
loop_
_entity.id
_entity.type
_entity.pdbx_description
1 polymer ?
#
loop_
_entity_poly.entity_id
_entity_poly.type
_entity_poly.pdbx_seq_one_letter_code
_entity_poly.pdbx_strand_id
1 'polypeptide(L)'
;MRILTIGSGGREHALVWALRKTSTRPLELFCAPGNAGIAQDAECLPVAATDIPALVQLVEEKKIDLTIVGPEAPLALGIVD
;
A
#
# COMPACT_ATOMS: atom_id res chain seq x y z
N MET A 1 -13.21 3.71 1.43
CA MET A 1 -12.47 2.71 0.64
C MET A 1 -11.15 2.43 1.34
N ARG A 2 -10.70 1.19 1.30
CA ARG A 2 -9.46 0.71 1.89
C ARG A 2 -8.43 0.52 0.78
N ILE A 3 -7.35 1.29 0.83
CA ILE A 3 -6.33 1.30 -0.22
C ILE A 3 -5.01 0.81 0.37
N LEU A 4 -4.40 -0.17 -0.28
CA LEU A 4 -3.07 -0.66 0.05
C LEU A 4 -2.06 -0.14 -0.97
N THR A 5 -1.02 0.55 -0.52
CA THR A 5 0.14 0.89 -1.35
C THR A 5 1.30 -0.06 -1.02
N ILE A 6 1.79 -0.79 -2.01
CA ILE A 6 2.95 -1.69 -1.84
C ILE A 6 4.23 -0.92 -2.15
N GLY A 7 5.18 -0.93 -1.22
CA GLY A 7 6.48 -0.29 -1.31
C GLY A 7 6.82 0.56 -0.08
N SER A 8 7.99 1.18 -0.11
CA SER A 8 8.53 1.96 1.01
C SER A 8 9.36 3.16 0.58
N GLY A 9 9.33 3.50 -0.72
CA GLY A 9 10.11 4.59 -1.29
C GLY A 9 9.41 5.94 -1.22
N GLY A 10 10.08 6.97 -1.76
CA GLY A 10 9.51 8.32 -1.87
C GLY A 10 8.32 8.39 -2.83
N ARG A 11 8.29 7.54 -3.87
CA ARG A 11 7.18 7.43 -4.83
C ARG A 11 5.89 7.00 -4.12
N GLU A 12 5.96 5.96 -3.31
CA GLU A 12 4.81 5.46 -2.56
C GLU A 12 4.35 6.48 -1.51
N HIS A 13 5.29 7.19 -0.87
CA HIS A 13 4.95 8.29 0.03
C HIS A 13 4.20 9.42 -0.70
N ALA A 14 4.66 9.86 -1.86
CA ALA A 14 3.95 10.88 -2.63
C ALA A 14 2.53 10.46 -3.02
N LEU A 15 2.32 9.18 -3.37
CA LEU A 15 1.00 8.64 -3.69
C LEU A 15 0.07 8.61 -2.47
N VAL A 16 0.54 8.10 -1.34
CA VAL A 16 -0.24 8.08 -0.08
C VAL A 16 -0.58 9.49 0.37
N TRP A 17 0.39 10.40 0.33
CA TRP A 17 0.20 11.81 0.66
C TRP A 17 -0.85 12.46 -0.24
N ALA A 18 -0.78 12.25 -1.55
CA ALA A 18 -1.75 12.79 -2.49
C ALA A 18 -3.16 12.26 -2.21
N LEU A 19 -3.33 10.94 -2.05
CA LEU A 19 -4.61 10.31 -1.71
C LEU A 19 -5.21 10.90 -0.43
N ARG A 20 -4.39 11.08 0.61
CA ARG A 20 -4.83 11.65 1.88
C ARG A 20 -5.28 13.11 1.75
N LYS A 21 -4.61 13.89 0.90
CA LYS A 21 -4.88 15.33 0.73
C LYS A 21 -6.02 15.63 -0.23
N THR A 22 -6.17 14.87 -1.31
CA THR A 22 -7.08 15.25 -2.41
C THR A 22 -8.42 14.53 -2.38
N SER A 23 -8.56 13.44 -1.60
CA SER A 23 -9.82 12.70 -1.55
C SER A 23 -10.93 13.51 -0.89
N THR A 24 -12.07 13.63 -1.57
CA THR A 24 -13.30 14.21 -1.01
C THR A 24 -14.12 13.22 -0.20
N ARG A 25 -13.73 11.94 -0.20
CA ARG A 25 -14.37 10.85 0.56
C ARG A 25 -13.41 10.27 1.60
N PRO A 26 -13.90 9.74 2.73
CA PRO A 26 -13.06 9.06 3.71
C PRO A 26 -12.34 7.84 3.10
N LEU A 27 -11.02 7.80 3.27
CA LEU A 27 -10.15 6.69 2.89
C LEU A 27 -9.47 6.11 4.14
N GLU A 28 -9.39 4.79 4.19
CA GLU A 28 -8.48 4.06 5.07
C GLU A 28 -7.27 3.70 4.22
N LEU A 29 -6.09 4.20 4.59
CA LEU A 29 -4.87 4.05 3.81
C LEU A 29 -3.92 3.11 4.55
N PHE A 30 -3.40 2.13 3.83
CA PHE A 30 -2.43 1.14 4.30
C PHE A 30 -1.19 1.16 3.40
N CYS A 31 -0.04 0.81 3.94
CA CYS A 31 1.17 0.64 3.17
C CYS A 31 1.99 -0.56 3.64
N ALA A 32 2.58 -1.32 2.72
CA ALA A 32 3.38 -2.50 3.05
C ALA A 32 4.72 -2.51 2.27
N PRO A 33 5.90 -2.45 2.93
CA PRO A 33 6.08 -2.25 4.38
C PRO A 33 5.93 -0.78 4.83
N GLY A 34 5.96 0.17 3.88
CA GLY A 34 5.97 1.60 4.19
C GLY A 34 7.28 2.10 4.81
N ASN A 35 7.27 3.35 5.27
CA ASN A 35 8.38 4.01 5.96
C ASN A 35 7.87 5.02 7.00
N ALA A 36 8.78 5.64 7.75
CA ALA A 36 8.43 6.58 8.83
C ALA A 36 7.67 7.84 8.36
N GLY A 37 7.86 8.27 7.10
CA GLY A 37 7.08 9.36 6.52
C GLY A 37 5.65 8.92 6.20
N ILE A 38 5.51 7.77 5.55
CA ILE A 38 4.21 7.19 5.19
C ILE A 38 3.35 6.94 6.43
N ALA A 39 3.96 6.54 7.55
CA ALA A 39 3.26 6.29 8.82
C ALA A 39 2.50 7.50 9.38
N GLN A 40 2.73 8.70 8.85
CA GLN A 40 1.98 9.91 9.22
C GLN A 40 0.61 10.00 8.51
N ASP A 41 0.47 9.35 7.35
CA ASP A 41 -0.71 9.44 6.48
C ASP A 41 -1.41 8.08 6.25
N ALA A 42 -0.75 6.95 6.54
CA ALA A 42 -1.27 5.59 6.37
C ALA A 42 -0.76 4.62 7.46
N GLU A 43 -1.49 3.50 7.67
CA GLU A 43 -1.03 2.40 8.53
C GLU A 43 0.05 1.58 7.80
N CYS A 44 1.28 1.60 8.32
CA CYS A 44 2.37 0.77 7.80
C CYS A 44 2.29 -0.65 8.38
N LEU A 45 2.10 -1.63 7.50
CA LEU A 45 1.96 -3.04 7.83
C LEU A 45 3.30 -3.74 7.60
N PRO A 46 3.81 -4.55 8.56
CA PRO A 46 5.15 -5.11 8.51
C PRO A 46 5.25 -6.33 7.57
N VAL A 47 4.81 -6.17 6.32
CA VAL A 47 4.87 -7.18 5.26
C VAL A 47 5.80 -6.68 4.16
N ALA A 48 6.74 -7.54 3.74
CA ALA A 48 7.68 -7.19 2.68
C ALA A 48 6.96 -7.06 1.34
N ALA A 49 7.38 -6.09 0.51
CA ALA A 49 6.75 -5.85 -0.80
C ALA A 49 6.84 -7.05 -1.75
N THR A 50 7.77 -7.97 -1.55
CA THR A 50 7.96 -9.18 -2.36
C THR A 50 7.35 -10.45 -1.74
N ASP A 51 6.73 -10.36 -0.56
CA ASP A 51 6.05 -11.48 0.08
C ASP A 51 4.60 -11.57 -0.40
N ILE A 52 4.44 -12.07 -1.63
CA ILE A 52 3.13 -12.13 -2.30
C ILE A 52 2.08 -12.91 -1.49
N PRO A 53 2.38 -14.11 -0.92
CA PRO A 53 1.41 -14.83 -0.10
C PRO A 53 0.93 -14.01 1.12
N ALA A 54 1.84 -13.36 1.84
CA ALA A 54 1.47 -12.53 2.99
C ALA A 54 0.65 -11.30 2.57
N LEU A 55 0.97 -10.69 1.41
CA LEU A 55 0.21 -9.57 0.86
C LEU A 55 -1.22 -9.98 0.49
N VAL A 56 -1.43 -11.18 -0.08
CA VAL A 56 -2.76 -11.71 -0.39
C VAL A 56 -3.58 -11.90 0.88
N GLN A 57 -2.99 -12.56 1.89
CA GLN A 57 -3.66 -12.74 3.19
C GLN A 57 -4.05 -11.39 3.81
N LEU A 58 -3.14 -10.43 3.79
CA LEU A 58 -3.36 -9.09 4.31
C LEU A 58 -4.52 -8.38 3.58
N VAL A 59 -4.59 -8.50 2.26
CA VAL A 59 -5.68 -7.95 1.45
C VAL A 59 -7.03 -8.52 1.87
N GLU A 60 -7.11 -9.84 2.09
CA GLU A 60 -8.33 -10.53 2.54
C GLU A 60 -8.75 -10.15 3.97
N GLU A 61 -7.79 -10.04 4.89
CA GLU A 61 -8.02 -9.70 6.30
C GLU A 61 -8.45 -8.25 6.48
N LYS A 62 -7.72 -7.32 5.85
CA LYS A 62 -8.02 -5.88 5.91
C LYS A 62 -9.16 -5.48 4.99
N LYS A 63 -9.68 -6.38 4.14
CA LYS A 63 -10.73 -6.09 3.14
C LYS A 63 -10.34 -4.92 2.24
N ILE A 64 -9.15 -5.00 1.64
CA ILE A 64 -8.64 -3.96 0.75
C ILE A 64 -9.49 -3.90 -0.52
N ASP A 65 -9.90 -2.70 -0.91
CA ASP A 65 -10.71 -2.45 -2.12
C ASP A 65 -9.84 -2.16 -3.35
N LEU A 66 -8.64 -1.61 -3.14
CA LEU A 66 -7.70 -1.24 -4.19
C LEU A 66 -6.25 -1.42 -3.73
N THR A 67 -5.44 -2.06 -4.56
CA THR A 67 -3.98 -2.18 -4.35
C THR A 67 -3.24 -1.36 -5.38
N ILE A 68 -2.29 -0.53 -4.93
CA ILE A 68 -1.39 0.26 -5.76
C ILE A 68 0.01 -0.31 -5.60
N VAL A 69 0.59 -0.81 -6.68
CA VAL A 69 1.93 -1.41 -6.66
C VAL A 69 2.96 -0.39 -7.09
N GLY A 70 3.83 0.01 -6.15
CA GLY A 70 4.88 0.99 -6.41
C GLY A 70 6.13 0.36 -7.05
N PRO A 71 6.87 -0.52 -6.34
CA PRO A 71 8.12 -1.12 -6.83
C PRO A 71 7.93 -2.09 -8.00
N GLU A 72 8.97 -2.23 -8.82
CA GLU A 72 8.95 -3.13 -9.99
C GLU A 72 9.10 -4.61 -9.60
N ALA A 73 9.76 -4.90 -8.48
CA ALA A 73 10.01 -6.28 -8.00
C ALA A 73 8.72 -7.12 -7.79
N PRO A 74 7.68 -6.65 -7.05
CA PRO A 74 6.43 -7.40 -6.91
C PRO A 74 5.71 -7.62 -8.25
N LEU A 75 5.77 -6.66 -9.18
CA LEU A 75 5.22 -6.83 -10.53
C LEU A 75 5.93 -7.95 -11.28
N ALA A 76 7.26 -8.01 -11.21
CA ALA A 76 8.03 -9.09 -11.82
C ALA A 76 7.74 -10.47 -11.21
N LEU A 77 7.30 -10.52 -9.94
CA LEU A 77 6.85 -11.74 -9.26
C LEU A 77 5.41 -12.14 -9.62
N GLY A 78 4.75 -11.39 -10.51
CA GLY A 78 3.41 -11.70 -10.98
C GLY A 78 2.30 -11.25 -10.03
N ILE A 79 2.52 -10.19 -9.24
CA ILE A 79 1.38 -9.48 -8.64
C ILE A 79 0.57 -8.86 -9.79
N VAL A 80 -0.64 -9.36 -10.00
CA VAL A 80 -1.54 -9.01 -11.11
C VAL A 80 -2.96 -8.80 -10.58
N ASP A 81 -3.86 -8.37 -11.47
CA ASP A 81 -5.26 -8.02 -11.20
C ASP A 81 -6.18 -9.22 -10.91
#